data_AF-A0A2R4W2U0-F1
#
_entry.id   AF-A0A2R4W2U0-F1
#
_cell.length_a   1.000
_cell.length_b   1.000
_cell.length_c   1.000
_cell.angle_alpha   90.00
_cell.angle_beta   90.00
_cell.angle_gamma   90.00
#
_symmetry.space_group_name_H-M   'P 1'
#
loop_
_entity.id
_entity.type
_entity.pdbx_description
1 polymer ?
#
loop_
_entity_poly.entity_id
_entity_poly.type
_entity_poly.pdbx_seq_one_letter_code
_entity_poly.pdbx_strand_id
1 'polypeptide(L)'
;MVGNVLISFLGVGDYKVTKYFMNGDDEKVFSTKYAPIAIANLANIEKIILLVTKESRNKHFEQFKKEANDLCVKVEDRDIPEGLTENERWEIWDKVIDCTESMNQISFDITHSYRLIPFYVFLTIEFLRNIRGIDLGGLYYGLYDKDKEKSPIINLGEVLDILSWINFSGFFVKTGIFSKDARDFVRKIHAGAYRNNSSIKPKILQTIAGNFESISSSLNLAQDININKYTDDLLKNLEKEDDLIKEANYLAKPFEKIFKS
;
A
#
# COMPACT_ATOMS: atom_id res chain seq x y z
N MET A 1 6.96 -17.92 12.66
CA MET A 1 7.01 -16.69 11.85
C MET A 1 6.13 -16.93 10.65
N VAL A 2 5.14 -16.07 10.42
CA VAL A 2 4.33 -16.13 9.19
C VAL A 2 5.21 -15.52 8.11
N GLY A 3 5.58 -16.31 7.10
CA GLY A 3 6.38 -15.85 5.96
C GLY A 3 5.69 -14.73 5.19
N ASN A 4 6.43 -14.01 4.35
CA ASN A 4 5.86 -12.97 3.49
C ASN A 4 4.79 -13.58 2.56
N VAL A 5 3.54 -13.12 2.70
CA VAL A 5 2.39 -13.63 1.92
C VAL A 5 1.97 -12.61 0.86
N LEU A 6 1.70 -13.09 -0.36
CA LEU A 6 1.14 -12.32 -1.46
C LEU A 6 -0.26 -12.84 -1.80
N ILE A 7 -1.27 -11.96 -1.79
CA ILE A 7 -2.57 -12.23 -2.42
C ILE A 7 -2.49 -11.75 -3.86
N SER A 8 -2.82 -12.64 -4.80
CA SER A 8 -2.76 -12.36 -6.23
C SER A 8 -3.98 -12.92 -6.95
N PHE A 9 -4.29 -12.33 -8.11
CA PHE A 9 -5.36 -12.81 -8.99
C PHE A 9 -4.76 -13.56 -10.17
N LEU A 10 -5.45 -14.59 -10.66
CA LEU A 10 -5.13 -15.24 -11.92
C LEU A 10 -6.18 -14.84 -12.96
N GLY A 11 -5.73 -14.31 -14.09
CA GLY A 11 -6.58 -13.98 -15.22
C GLY A 11 -6.55 -15.05 -16.30
N VAL A 12 -7.18 -14.74 -17.45
CA VAL A 12 -7.27 -15.64 -18.62
C VAL A 12 -6.46 -15.12 -19.82
N GLY A 13 -5.58 -14.14 -19.61
CA GLY A 13 -4.79 -13.53 -20.68
C GLY A 13 -3.77 -14.50 -21.28
N ASP A 14 -3.40 -14.31 -22.54
CA ASP A 14 -2.35 -15.10 -23.18
C ASP A 14 -0.96 -14.64 -22.75
N TYR A 15 -0.59 -14.97 -21.51
CA TYR A 15 0.67 -14.54 -20.90
C TYR A 15 1.88 -14.98 -21.72
N LYS A 16 2.79 -14.04 -21.95
CA LYS A 16 4.06 -14.26 -22.63
C LYS A 16 5.20 -14.10 -21.64
N VAL A 17 6.27 -14.86 -21.86
CA VAL A 17 7.48 -14.76 -21.04
C VAL A 17 8.08 -13.38 -21.24
N THR A 18 8.41 -12.70 -20.15
CA THR A 18 9.14 -11.44 -20.12
C THR A 18 10.16 -11.47 -18.97
N LYS A 19 11.11 -10.53 -18.99
CA LYS A 19 12.06 -10.29 -17.89
C LYS A 19 11.47 -9.23 -16.96
N TYR A 20 10.94 -9.65 -15.82
CA TYR A 20 10.45 -8.73 -14.81
C TYR A 20 11.58 -8.20 -13.92
N PHE A 21 11.46 -6.96 -13.45
CA PHE A 21 12.36 -6.35 -12.45
C PHE A 21 11.57 -5.44 -11.52
N MET A 22 12.09 -5.17 -10.32
CA MET A 22 11.49 -4.19 -9.43
C MET A 22 11.87 -2.78 -9.91
N ASN A 23 10.89 -1.91 -10.11
CA ASN A 23 11.15 -0.55 -10.58
C ASN A 23 12.13 0.17 -9.63
N GLY A 24 13.31 0.54 -10.13
CA GLY A 24 14.41 1.13 -9.34
C GLY A 24 15.56 0.17 -9.00
N ASP A 25 15.43 -1.13 -9.28
CA ASP A 25 16.48 -2.15 -9.23
C ASP A 25 16.44 -3.00 -10.50
N ASP A 26 16.91 -2.43 -11.61
CA ASP A 26 16.85 -3.01 -12.96
C ASP A 26 17.91 -4.11 -13.19
N GLU A 27 18.80 -4.31 -12.22
CA GLU A 27 19.85 -5.33 -12.22
C GLU A 27 19.28 -6.71 -11.90
N LYS A 28 18.38 -6.79 -10.92
CA LYS A 28 17.71 -8.04 -10.54
C LYS A 28 16.51 -8.29 -11.44
N VAL A 29 16.67 -9.27 -12.33
CA VAL A 29 15.64 -9.69 -13.26
C VAL A 29 15.20 -11.13 -13.02
N PHE A 30 13.90 -11.39 -13.19
CA PHE A 30 13.34 -12.74 -13.17
C PHE A 30 12.51 -12.99 -14.43
N SER A 31 12.78 -14.09 -15.13
CA SER A 31 12.10 -14.42 -16.38
C SER A 31 10.93 -15.35 -16.14
N THR A 32 9.72 -14.89 -16.42
CA THR A 32 8.49 -15.69 -16.31
C THR A 32 7.40 -15.03 -17.13
N LYS A 33 6.31 -15.77 -17.38
CA LYS A 33 5.07 -15.20 -17.90
C LYS A 33 4.08 -14.79 -16.81
N TYR A 34 4.33 -15.14 -15.55
CA TYR A 34 3.45 -14.85 -14.43
C TYR A 34 4.06 -13.78 -13.54
N ALA A 35 3.52 -12.56 -13.61
CA ALA A 35 3.94 -11.47 -12.73
C ALA A 35 3.93 -11.84 -11.22
N PRO A 36 2.97 -12.60 -10.67
CA PRO A 36 2.98 -12.98 -9.26
C PRO A 36 4.19 -13.84 -8.87
N ILE A 37 4.70 -14.66 -9.80
CA ILE A 37 5.89 -15.48 -9.59
C ILE A 37 7.14 -14.60 -9.58
N ALA A 38 7.23 -13.64 -10.51
CA ALA A 38 8.31 -12.67 -10.52
C ALA A 38 8.33 -11.83 -9.23
N ILE A 39 7.16 -11.35 -8.80
CA ILE A 39 7.01 -10.63 -7.52
C ILE A 39 7.48 -11.52 -6.37
N ALA A 40 7.09 -12.80 -6.36
CA ALA A 40 7.48 -13.69 -5.30
C ALA A 40 8.99 -13.89 -5.18
N ASN A 41 9.68 -14.03 -6.32
CA ASN A 41 11.13 -14.10 -6.35
C ASN A 41 11.79 -12.78 -5.92
N LEU A 42 11.38 -11.66 -6.51
CA LEU A 42 12.07 -10.37 -6.34
C LEU A 42 11.78 -9.70 -5.00
N ALA A 43 10.62 -9.96 -4.40
CA ALA A 43 10.20 -9.42 -3.10
C ALA A 43 10.32 -10.44 -1.95
N ASN A 44 10.93 -11.61 -2.18
CA ASN A 44 11.09 -12.69 -1.19
C ASN A 44 9.76 -13.10 -0.54
N ILE A 45 8.75 -13.40 -1.36
CA ILE A 45 7.47 -13.94 -0.91
C ILE A 45 7.59 -15.46 -0.75
N GLU A 46 7.15 -15.98 0.39
CA GLU A 46 7.21 -17.41 0.71
C GLU A 46 5.89 -18.13 0.37
N LYS A 47 4.78 -17.38 0.35
CA LYS A 47 3.44 -17.92 0.09
C LYS A 47 2.63 -17.02 -0.83
N ILE A 48 2.03 -17.60 -1.86
CA ILE A 48 1.02 -16.96 -2.70
C ILE A 48 -0.35 -17.54 -2.38
N ILE A 49 -1.30 -16.66 -2.05
CA ILE A 49 -2.73 -16.97 -2.06
C ILE A 49 -3.29 -16.51 -3.40
N LEU A 50 -3.58 -17.46 -4.28
CA LEU A 50 -4.01 -17.22 -5.65
C LEU A 50 -5.53 -17.30 -5.75
N LEU A 51 -6.15 -16.16 -6.04
CA LEU A 51 -7.58 -16.04 -6.29
C LEU A 51 -7.84 -16.40 -7.76
N VAL A 52 -8.62 -17.45 -7.99
CA VAL A 52 -8.81 -18.04 -9.32
C VAL A 52 -10.29 -18.13 -9.65
N THR A 53 -10.67 -17.69 -10.85
CA THR A 53 -11.97 -18.08 -11.43
C THR A 53 -11.85 -19.44 -12.10
N LYS A 54 -13.00 -20.08 -12.37
CA LYS A 54 -13.04 -21.38 -13.07
C LYS A 54 -12.28 -21.37 -14.40
N GLU A 55 -12.39 -20.29 -15.16
CA GLU A 55 -11.72 -20.17 -16.46
C GLU A 55 -10.20 -20.01 -16.30
N SER A 56 -9.76 -19.11 -15.40
CA SER A 56 -8.34 -18.89 -15.11
C SER A 56 -7.65 -20.17 -14.60
N ARG A 57 -8.38 -20.95 -13.79
CA ARG A 57 -7.90 -22.22 -13.23
C ARG A 57 -7.55 -23.20 -14.34
N ASN A 58 -8.51 -23.45 -15.25
CA ASN A 58 -8.32 -24.38 -16.35
C ASN A 58 -7.17 -23.96 -17.29
N LYS A 59 -6.97 -22.65 -17.46
CA LYS A 59 -5.99 -22.13 -18.41
C LYS A 59 -4.56 -22.10 -17.87
N HIS A 60 -4.38 -21.75 -16.59
CA HIS A 60 -3.06 -21.38 -16.08
C HIS A 60 -2.64 -22.04 -14.76
N PHE A 61 -3.56 -22.58 -13.96
CA PHE A 61 -3.26 -22.93 -12.56
C PHE A 61 -2.19 -24.01 -12.41
N GLU A 62 -2.27 -25.11 -13.16
CA GLU A 62 -1.30 -26.21 -13.04
C GLU A 62 0.11 -25.77 -13.41
N GLN A 63 0.25 -24.97 -14.47
CA GLN A 63 1.55 -24.45 -14.87
C GLN A 63 2.09 -23.43 -13.87
N PHE A 64 1.23 -22.54 -13.36
CA PHE A 64 1.59 -21.58 -12.32
C PHE A 64 2.10 -22.31 -11.06
N LYS A 65 1.36 -23.32 -10.60
CA LYS A 65 1.68 -24.09 -9.40
C LYS A 65 3.00 -24.84 -9.54
N LYS A 66 3.26 -25.42 -10.72
CA LYS A 66 4.54 -26.07 -11.02
C LYS A 66 5.71 -25.08 -10.89
N GLU A 67 5.61 -23.93 -11.55
CA GLU A 67 6.68 -22.92 -11.55
C GLU A 67 6.91 -22.30 -10.16
N ALA A 68 5.84 -22.09 -9.38
CA ALA A 68 5.96 -21.62 -8.00
C ALA A 68 6.65 -22.66 -7.09
N ASN A 69 6.33 -23.95 -7.26
CA ASN A 69 6.99 -25.03 -6.51
C ASN A 69 8.48 -25.13 -6.84
N ASP A 70 8.87 -24.91 -8.11
CA ASP A 70 10.28 -24.90 -8.53
C ASP A 70 11.08 -23.78 -7.84
N LEU A 71 10.40 -22.72 -7.36
CA LEU A 71 10.98 -21.63 -6.57
C LEU A 71 10.78 -21.79 -5.05
N CYS A 72 10.28 -22.93 -4.59
CA CYS A 72 9.94 -23.18 -3.19
C CYS A 72 8.89 -22.20 -2.61
N VAL A 73 8.02 -21.63 -3.46
CA VAL A 73 6.94 -20.74 -3.05
C VAL A 73 5.67 -21.55 -2.82
N LYS A 74 5.11 -21.51 -1.61
CA LYS A 74 3.86 -22.22 -1.29
C LYS A 74 2.69 -21.56 -2.01
N VAL A 75 1.91 -22.31 -2.77
CA VAL A 75 0.67 -21.81 -3.40
C VAL A 75 -0.56 -22.38 -2.69
N GLU A 76 -1.46 -21.51 -2.25
CA GLU A 76 -2.82 -21.84 -1.85
C GLU A 76 -3.79 -21.14 -2.79
N ASP A 77 -4.80 -21.84 -3.28
CA ASP A 77 -5.82 -21.29 -4.16
C ASP A 77 -7.14 -21.04 -3.43
N ARG A 78 -7.89 -20.05 -3.91
CA ARG A 78 -9.29 -19.82 -3.54
C ARG A 78 -10.09 -19.55 -4.78
N ASP A 79 -11.17 -20.30 -4.95
CA ASP A 79 -12.13 -20.01 -6.01
C ASP A 79 -12.85 -18.70 -5.71
N ILE A 80 -12.95 -17.85 -6.74
CA ILE A 80 -13.71 -16.62 -6.73
C ILE A 80 -14.66 -16.57 -7.93
N PRO A 81 -15.80 -15.86 -7.83
CA PRO A 81 -16.65 -15.59 -8.98
C PRO A 81 -16.01 -14.57 -9.94
N GLU A 82 -16.64 -14.33 -11.09
CA GLU A 82 -16.18 -13.39 -12.12
C GLU A 82 -16.35 -11.91 -11.71
N GLY A 83 -17.20 -11.61 -10.71
CA GLY A 83 -17.42 -10.26 -10.20
C GLY A 83 -18.34 -9.40 -11.09
N LEU A 84 -19.19 -10.04 -11.90
CA LEU A 84 -20.11 -9.38 -12.83
C LEU A 84 -21.29 -8.74 -12.10
N THR A 85 -21.75 -9.37 -11.02
CA THR A 85 -22.82 -8.84 -10.17
C THR A 85 -22.26 -8.22 -8.89
N GLU A 86 -23.05 -7.39 -8.21
CA GLU A 86 -22.64 -6.81 -6.93
C GLU A 86 -22.39 -7.88 -5.86
N ASN A 87 -23.27 -8.89 -5.78
CA ASN A 87 -23.12 -10.01 -4.85
C ASN A 87 -21.81 -10.76 -5.08
N GLU A 88 -21.45 -11.02 -6.35
CA GLU A 88 -20.17 -11.66 -6.67
C GLU A 88 -18.96 -10.80 -6.24
N ARG A 89 -19.06 -9.47 -6.33
CA ARG A 89 -17.98 -8.57 -5.87
C ARG A 89 -17.86 -8.55 -4.35
N TRP A 90 -18.97 -8.61 -3.62
CA TRP A 90 -18.95 -8.81 -2.17
C TRP A 90 -18.38 -10.18 -1.78
N GLU A 91 -18.71 -11.23 -2.52
CA GLU A 91 -18.11 -12.55 -2.30
C GLU A 91 -16.59 -12.52 -2.50
N ILE A 92 -16.09 -11.86 -3.55
CA ILE A 92 -14.63 -11.65 -3.76
C ILE A 92 -14.03 -10.92 -2.56
N TRP A 93 -14.68 -9.85 -2.08
CA TRP A 93 -14.23 -9.10 -0.92
C TRP A 93 -14.12 -10.00 0.32
N ASP A 94 -15.16 -10.76 0.63
CA ASP A 94 -15.18 -11.67 1.78
C ASP A 94 -14.07 -12.71 1.68
N LYS A 95 -13.87 -13.30 0.49
CA LYS A 95 -12.76 -14.25 0.25
C LYS A 95 -11.40 -13.62 0.51
N VAL A 96 -11.16 -12.38 0.07
CA VAL A 96 -9.90 -11.68 0.33
C VAL A 96 -9.72 -11.45 1.83
N ILE A 97 -10.77 -10.98 2.50
CA ILE A 97 -10.78 -10.70 3.93
C ILE A 97 -10.48 -11.95 4.76
N ASP A 98 -11.14 -13.07 4.45
CA ASP A 98 -10.94 -14.36 5.14
C ASP A 98 -9.50 -14.88 4.98
N CYS A 99 -8.89 -14.63 3.81
CA CYS A 99 -7.50 -15.02 3.57
C CYS A 99 -6.47 -14.31 4.45
N THR A 100 -6.86 -13.19 5.06
CA THR A 100 -5.97 -12.37 5.90
C THR A 100 -6.12 -12.65 7.40
N GLU A 101 -7.00 -13.58 7.78
CA GLU A 101 -7.16 -13.94 9.18
C GLU A 101 -5.84 -14.43 9.79
N SER A 102 -5.51 -13.92 10.98
CA SER A 102 -4.27 -14.22 11.71
C SER A 102 -2.96 -13.74 11.04
N MET A 103 -3.04 -12.85 10.06
CA MET A 103 -1.86 -12.24 9.43
C MET A 103 -1.57 -10.85 10.00
N ASN A 104 -0.30 -10.58 10.29
CA ASN A 104 0.15 -9.24 10.70
C ASN A 104 0.60 -8.39 9.51
N GLN A 105 1.01 -9.03 8.41
CA GLN A 105 1.46 -8.36 7.20
C GLN A 105 1.03 -9.15 5.96
N ILE A 106 0.60 -8.44 4.92
CA ILE A 106 0.18 -9.01 3.64
C ILE A 106 0.65 -8.11 2.49
N SER A 107 1.02 -8.71 1.36
CA SER A 107 1.23 -8.01 0.09
C SER A 107 0.14 -8.35 -0.91
N PHE A 108 -0.09 -7.47 -1.88
CA PHE A 108 -1.07 -7.67 -2.94
C PHE A 108 -0.43 -7.53 -4.32
N ASP A 109 -0.86 -8.35 -5.27
CA ASP A 109 -0.62 -8.17 -6.70
C ASP A 109 -1.94 -7.92 -7.41
N ILE A 110 -2.01 -6.84 -8.19
CA ILE A 110 -3.18 -6.51 -9.01
C ILE A 110 -2.91 -6.65 -10.52
N THR A 111 -1.75 -7.19 -10.93
CA THR A 111 -1.35 -7.29 -12.34
C THR A 111 -2.38 -7.97 -13.23
N HIS A 112 -2.94 -9.09 -12.76
CA HIS A 112 -3.91 -9.88 -13.49
C HIS A 112 -5.32 -9.79 -12.92
N SER A 113 -5.55 -8.83 -12.01
CA SER A 113 -6.90 -8.47 -11.58
C SER A 113 -7.63 -7.78 -12.73
N TYR A 114 -8.92 -8.05 -12.89
CA TYR A 114 -9.67 -7.63 -14.07
C TYR A 114 -10.79 -6.64 -13.73
N ARG A 115 -11.03 -5.69 -14.64
CA ARG A 115 -12.09 -4.67 -14.58
C ARG A 115 -12.10 -3.91 -13.23
N LEU A 116 -13.11 -4.16 -12.41
CA LEU A 116 -13.39 -3.43 -11.19
C LEU A 116 -12.64 -3.99 -9.97
N ILE A 117 -12.13 -5.23 -10.06
CA ILE A 117 -11.45 -5.92 -8.96
C ILE A 117 -10.31 -5.07 -8.36
N PRO A 118 -9.41 -4.43 -9.13
CA PRO A 118 -8.38 -3.58 -8.55
C PRO A 118 -8.95 -2.51 -7.59
N PHE A 119 -10.07 -1.86 -7.93
CA PHE A 119 -10.68 -0.86 -7.06
C PHE A 119 -11.17 -1.44 -5.73
N TYR A 120 -11.77 -2.64 -5.78
CA TYR A 120 -12.17 -3.34 -4.56
C TYR A 120 -10.94 -3.70 -3.73
N VAL A 121 -9.86 -4.20 -4.35
CA VAL A 121 -8.61 -4.52 -3.65
C VAL A 121 -8.02 -3.30 -2.95
N PHE A 122 -7.99 -2.12 -3.60
CA PHE A 122 -7.53 -0.88 -2.95
C PHE A 122 -8.36 -0.57 -1.69
N LEU A 123 -9.68 -0.67 -1.78
CA LEU A 123 -10.57 -0.47 -0.64
C LEU A 123 -10.37 -1.55 0.44
N THR A 124 -10.10 -2.81 0.04
CA THR A 124 -9.85 -3.92 0.95
C THR A 124 -8.59 -3.67 1.75
N ILE A 125 -7.51 -3.25 1.08
CA ILE A 125 -6.26 -2.92 1.74
C ILE A 125 -6.48 -1.82 2.77
N GLU A 126 -7.24 -0.77 2.42
CA GLU A 126 -7.51 0.31 3.36
C GLU A 126 -8.35 -0.13 4.56
N PHE A 127 -9.34 -1.01 4.34
CA PHE A 127 -10.09 -1.64 5.43
C PHE A 127 -9.17 -2.48 6.33
N LEU A 128 -8.32 -3.33 5.76
CA LEU A 128 -7.42 -4.21 6.50
C LEU A 128 -6.43 -3.41 7.35
N ARG A 129 -5.87 -2.33 6.80
CA ARG A 129 -4.92 -1.45 7.51
C ARG A 129 -5.57 -0.73 8.67
N ASN A 130 -6.72 -0.07 8.44
CA ASN A 130 -7.33 0.80 9.44
C ASN A 130 -8.21 0.06 10.45
N ILE A 131 -8.84 -1.04 10.04
CA ILE A 131 -9.82 -1.75 10.88
C ILE A 131 -9.20 -3.01 11.49
N ARG A 132 -8.38 -3.75 10.73
CA ARG A 132 -7.74 -4.99 11.21
C ARG A 132 -6.29 -4.81 11.66
N GLY A 133 -5.70 -3.63 11.47
CA GLY A 133 -4.32 -3.33 11.86
C GLY A 133 -3.28 -4.16 11.10
N ILE A 134 -3.59 -4.63 9.89
CA ILE A 134 -2.66 -5.42 9.07
C ILE A 134 -1.71 -4.49 8.33
N ASP A 135 -0.41 -4.76 8.42
CA ASP A 135 0.61 -4.04 7.68
C ASP A 135 0.61 -4.43 6.20
N LEU A 136 0.76 -3.43 5.33
CA LEU A 136 0.96 -3.66 3.91
C LEU A 136 2.45 -3.87 3.63
N GLY A 137 2.82 -5.08 3.20
CA GLY A 137 4.18 -5.40 2.74
C GLY A 137 4.50 -4.77 1.38
N GLY A 138 3.51 -4.74 0.48
CA GLY A 138 3.60 -4.05 -0.80
C GLY A 138 2.32 -4.23 -1.62
N LEU A 139 2.08 -3.31 -2.56
CA LEU A 139 1.03 -3.42 -3.56
C LEU A 139 1.69 -3.38 -4.93
N TYR A 140 1.69 -4.49 -5.64
CA TYR A 140 2.48 -4.65 -6.85
C TYR A 140 1.62 -4.65 -8.12
N TYR A 141 2.19 -4.11 -9.19
CA TYR A 141 1.63 -4.17 -10.52
C TYR A 141 2.75 -4.33 -11.56
N GLY A 142 2.73 -5.45 -12.28
CA GLY A 142 3.61 -5.76 -13.40
C GLY A 142 3.14 -5.05 -14.66
N LEU A 143 3.89 -4.05 -15.09
CA LEU A 143 3.65 -3.31 -16.32
C LEU A 143 4.25 -4.08 -17.50
N TYR A 144 3.57 -5.17 -17.90
CA TYR A 144 3.94 -5.91 -19.09
C TYR A 144 3.76 -5.07 -20.35
N ASP A 145 4.80 -5.03 -21.16
CA ASP A 145 4.81 -4.36 -22.45
C ASP A 145 5.50 -5.28 -23.46
N LYS A 146 4.76 -5.68 -24.49
CA LYS A 146 5.25 -6.60 -25.53
C LYS A 146 6.38 -5.99 -26.38
N ASP A 147 6.48 -4.67 -26.41
CA ASP A 147 7.43 -3.95 -27.25
C ASP A 147 8.74 -3.64 -26.47
N LYS A 148 8.84 -4.08 -25.21
CA LYS A 148 10.01 -3.90 -24.34
C LYS A 148 10.68 -5.21 -23.99
N GLU A 149 12.01 -5.17 -23.83
CA GLU A 149 12.80 -6.34 -23.43
C GLU A 149 12.57 -6.74 -21.96
N LYS A 150 12.30 -5.74 -21.10
CA LYS A 150 12.05 -5.91 -19.67
C LYS A 150 10.74 -5.23 -19.28
N SER A 151 10.05 -5.80 -18.30
CA SER A 151 8.77 -5.29 -17.79
C SER A 151 8.92 -4.90 -16.31
N PRO A 152 8.71 -3.63 -15.93
CA PRO A 152 8.84 -3.22 -14.53
C PRO A 152 7.67 -3.73 -13.69
N ILE A 153 7.96 -4.09 -12.45
CA ILE A 153 6.98 -4.25 -11.37
C ILE A 153 7.02 -2.96 -10.55
N ILE A 154 5.89 -2.27 -10.50
CA ILE A 154 5.72 -1.02 -9.76
C ILE A 154 5.09 -1.36 -8.40
N ASN A 155 5.64 -0.80 -7.31
CA ASN A 155 4.97 -0.80 -6.02
C ASN A 155 4.08 0.44 -5.90
N LEU A 156 2.77 0.23 -5.93
CA LEU A 156 1.72 1.24 -5.90
C LEU A 156 1.31 1.64 -4.47
N GLY A 157 2.12 1.32 -3.46
CA GLY A 157 1.84 1.70 -2.06
C GLY A 157 1.58 3.20 -1.86
N GLU A 158 2.22 4.06 -2.67
CA GLU A 158 2.02 5.52 -2.62
C GLU A 158 0.56 5.94 -2.91
N VAL A 159 -0.19 5.17 -3.70
CA VAL A 159 -1.60 5.46 -4.00
C VAL A 159 -2.45 5.34 -2.74
N LEU A 160 -2.13 4.38 -1.87
CA LEU A 160 -2.81 4.21 -0.59
C LEU A 160 -2.39 5.26 0.44
N ASP A 161 -1.17 5.79 0.35
CA ASP A 161 -0.72 6.91 1.16
C ASP A 161 -1.52 8.19 0.82
N ILE A 162 -1.91 8.39 -0.44
CA ILE A 162 -2.82 9.48 -0.84
C ILE A 162 -4.19 9.32 -0.15
N LEU A 163 -4.74 8.11 -0.13
CA LEU A 163 -6.02 7.84 0.55
C LEU A 163 -5.93 8.10 2.05
N SER A 164 -4.84 7.67 2.70
CA SER A 164 -4.58 7.97 4.10
C SER A 164 -4.49 9.49 4.35
N TRP A 165 -3.83 10.26 3.47
CA TRP A 165 -3.84 11.72 3.56
C TRP A 165 -5.25 12.32 3.45
N ILE A 166 -6.07 11.87 2.50
CA ILE A 166 -7.46 12.34 2.36
C ILE A 166 -8.24 12.09 3.66
N ASN A 167 -8.10 10.89 4.23
CA ASN A 167 -8.80 10.51 5.47
C ASN A 167 -8.37 11.35 6.67
N PHE A 168 -7.07 11.44 6.95
CA PHE A 168 -6.56 12.19 8.10
C PHE A 168 -6.80 13.68 7.98
N SER A 169 -6.61 14.26 6.79
CA SER A 169 -6.84 15.68 6.56
C SER A 169 -8.33 16.02 6.66
N GLY A 170 -9.19 15.20 6.07
CA GLY A 170 -10.64 15.40 6.15
C GLY A 170 -11.16 15.29 7.57
N PHE A 171 -10.62 14.37 8.37
CA PHE A 171 -10.93 14.27 9.79
C PHE A 171 -10.47 15.51 10.55
N PHE A 172 -9.24 15.97 10.33
CA PHE A 172 -8.70 17.17 10.96
C PHE A 172 -9.51 18.42 10.61
N VAL A 173 -9.85 18.65 9.34
CA VAL A 173 -10.66 19.80 8.92
C VAL A 173 -12.04 19.80 9.58
N LYS A 174 -12.68 18.64 9.71
CA LYS A 174 -14.03 18.53 10.30
C LYS A 174 -14.06 18.65 11.81
N THR A 175 -13.00 18.22 12.50
CA THR A 175 -13.02 18.04 13.96
C THR A 175 -12.02 18.93 14.70
N GLY A 176 -11.03 19.48 14.00
CA GLY A 176 -9.85 20.11 14.60
C GLY A 176 -8.88 19.13 15.26
N ILE A 177 -9.15 17.82 15.21
CA ILE A 177 -8.35 16.79 15.89
C ILE A 177 -7.37 16.16 14.92
N PHE A 178 -6.08 16.25 15.25
CA PHE A 178 -5.02 15.52 14.57
C PHE A 178 -4.69 14.26 15.38
N SER A 179 -5.07 13.10 14.86
CA SER A 179 -4.99 11.84 15.61
C SER A 179 -3.55 11.33 15.75
N LYS A 180 -3.35 10.43 16.72
CA LYS A 180 -2.11 9.67 16.85
C LYS A 180 -1.76 8.90 15.57
N ASP A 181 -2.75 8.32 14.91
CA ASP A 181 -2.57 7.57 13.66
C ASP A 181 -2.10 8.48 12.52
N ALA A 182 -2.63 9.71 12.44
CA ALA A 182 -2.16 10.71 11.48
C ALA A 182 -0.68 11.05 11.74
N ARG A 183 -0.28 11.27 13.00
CA ARG A 183 1.11 11.52 13.39
C ARG A 183 2.02 10.33 13.07
N ASP A 184 1.56 9.11 13.36
CA ASP A 184 2.30 7.88 13.06
C ASP A 184 2.46 7.66 11.55
N PHE A 185 1.44 8.02 10.76
CA PHE A 185 1.51 8.04 9.31
C PHE A 185 2.55 9.04 8.79
N VAL A 186 2.57 10.29 9.29
CA VAL A 186 3.62 11.26 8.92
C VAL A 186 5.01 10.71 9.24
N ARG A 187 5.19 10.10 10.41
CA ARG A 187 6.46 9.46 10.79
C ARG A 187 6.86 8.33 9.84
N LYS A 188 5.91 7.52 9.37
CA LYS A 188 6.17 6.46 8.36
C LYS A 188 6.66 7.05 7.05
N ILE A 189 6.00 8.09 6.53
CA ILE A 189 6.40 8.79 5.30
C ILE A 189 7.81 9.39 5.46
N HIS A 190 8.06 10.03 6.60
CA HIS A 190 9.36 10.59 6.96
C HIS A 190 10.46 9.51 6.90
N ALA A 191 10.27 8.39 7.59
CA ALA A 191 11.19 7.27 7.59
C ALA A 191 11.38 6.65 6.19
N GLY A 192 10.35 6.68 5.34
CA GLY A 192 10.44 6.29 3.93
C GLY A 192 11.40 7.19 3.13
N ALA A 193 11.33 8.51 3.31
CA ALA A 193 12.21 9.45 2.62
C ALA A 193 13.71 9.21 2.92
N TYR A 194 14.04 8.87 4.17
CA TYR A 194 15.41 8.52 4.55
C TYR A 194 15.86 7.18 3.96
N ARG A 195 15.00 6.15 3.98
CA ARG A 195 15.32 4.82 3.43
C ARG A 195 15.54 4.84 1.92
N ASN A 196 14.74 5.64 1.21
CA ASN A 196 14.79 5.72 -0.25
C ASN A 196 15.81 6.77 -0.76
N ASN A 197 16.66 7.30 0.13
CA ASN A 197 17.64 8.35 -0.16
C ASN A 197 17.05 9.52 -0.98
N SER A 198 15.87 9.98 -0.57
CA SER A 198 15.16 11.07 -1.24
C SER A 198 16.00 12.35 -1.28
N SER A 199 15.74 13.20 -2.28
CA SER A 199 16.33 14.54 -2.41
C SER A 199 16.01 15.44 -1.21
N ILE A 200 14.95 15.14 -0.45
CA ILE A 200 14.59 15.86 0.77
C ILE A 200 14.73 14.92 1.96
N LYS A 201 15.49 15.38 2.96
CA LYS A 201 15.62 14.74 4.27
C LYS A 201 14.79 15.54 5.27
N PRO A 202 13.50 15.19 5.42
CA PRO A 202 12.59 16.00 6.19
C PRO A 202 12.98 16.02 7.67
N LYS A 203 12.64 17.10 8.38
CA LYS A 203 12.81 17.25 9.84
C LYS A 203 11.63 17.96 10.48
N ILE A 204 11.03 18.91 9.78
CA ILE A 204 10.05 19.84 10.38
C ILE A 204 8.66 19.24 10.33
N LEU A 205 8.27 18.57 9.24
CA LEU A 205 6.94 18.00 9.04
C LEU A 205 6.58 17.01 10.17
N GLN A 206 7.53 16.16 10.57
CA GLN A 206 7.32 15.22 11.68
C GLN A 206 7.13 15.95 13.01
N THR A 207 7.89 17.01 13.27
CA THR A 207 7.75 17.82 14.50
C THR A 207 6.40 18.50 14.55
N ILE A 208 5.97 19.13 13.45
CA ILE A 208 4.66 19.80 13.35
C ILE A 208 3.52 18.79 13.57
N ALA A 209 3.59 17.60 12.97
CA ALA A 209 2.61 16.54 13.21
C ALA A 209 2.57 16.11 14.69
N GLY A 210 3.72 16.09 15.36
CA GLY A 210 3.82 15.85 16.80
C GLY A 210 3.17 16.95 17.65
N ASN A 211 3.35 18.23 17.27
CA ASN A 211 2.70 19.35 17.95
C ASN A 211 1.18 19.29 17.79
N PHE A 212 0.66 19.07 16.57
CA PHE A 212 -0.78 18.97 16.35
C PHE A 212 -1.44 17.83 17.15
N GLU A 213 -0.79 16.66 17.20
CA GLU A 213 -1.28 15.53 17.99
C GLU A 213 -1.26 15.84 19.50
N SER A 214 -0.19 16.46 19.99
CA SER A 214 -0.06 16.83 21.40
C SER A 214 -1.09 17.88 21.83
N ILE A 215 -1.37 18.87 20.97
CA ILE A 215 -2.42 19.86 21.19
C ILE A 215 -3.80 19.17 21.20
N SER A 216 -4.08 18.34 20.21
CA SER A 216 -5.36 17.61 20.10
C SER A 216 -5.61 16.71 21.32
N SER A 217 -4.58 15.98 21.77
CA SER A 217 -4.64 15.14 22.96
C SER A 217 -4.87 15.97 24.23
N SER A 218 -4.18 17.11 24.37
CA SER A 218 -4.33 18.01 25.52
C SER A 218 -5.72 18.66 25.57
N LEU A 219 -6.28 19.04 24.42
CA LEU A 219 -7.65 19.54 24.29
C LEU A 219 -8.67 18.50 24.73
N ASN A 220 -8.53 17.26 24.26
CA ASN A 220 -9.44 16.17 24.63
C ASN A 220 -9.38 15.81 26.13
N LEU A 221 -8.22 16.04 26.77
CA LEU A 221 -8.01 15.78 28.20
C LEU A 221 -8.20 17.01 29.10
N ALA A 222 -8.61 18.15 28.54
CA ALA A 222 -8.75 19.44 29.25
C ALA A 222 -7.48 19.86 30.02
N GLN A 223 -6.30 19.69 29.40
CA GLN A 223 -5.00 20.00 30.01
C GLN A 223 -4.46 21.37 29.57
N ASP A 224 -5.07 22.45 30.03
CA ASP A 224 -4.81 23.83 29.58
C ASP A 224 -3.33 24.26 29.59
N ILE A 225 -2.58 23.91 30.63
CA ILE A 225 -1.14 24.23 30.73
C ILE A 225 -0.35 23.60 29.57
N ASN A 226 -0.71 22.37 29.20
CA ASN A 226 -0.03 21.64 28.13
C ASN A 226 -0.42 22.20 26.75
N ILE A 227 -1.65 22.68 26.57
CA ILE A 227 -2.10 23.32 25.32
C ILE A 227 -1.24 24.54 25.01
N ASN A 228 -1.05 25.43 25.97
CA ASN A 228 -0.24 26.65 25.77
C ASN A 228 1.20 26.30 25.40
N LYS A 229 1.83 25.37 26.13
CA LYS A 229 3.18 24.91 25.85
C LYS A 229 3.33 24.38 24.42
N TYR A 230 2.44 23.47 23.99
CA TYR A 230 2.54 22.87 22.66
C TYR A 230 2.18 23.85 21.54
N THR A 231 1.34 24.84 21.82
CA THR A 231 1.02 25.93 20.88
C THR A 231 2.22 26.85 20.68
N ASP A 232 2.91 27.24 21.75
CA ASP A 232 4.14 28.03 21.67
C ASP A 232 5.23 27.29 20.87
N ASP A 233 5.38 25.99 21.10
CA ASP A 233 6.32 25.15 20.35
C ASP A 233 5.92 25.05 18.87
N LEU A 234 4.62 24.94 18.56
CA LEU A 234 4.12 24.95 17.19
C LEU A 234 4.45 26.28 16.49
N LEU A 235 4.16 27.41 17.12
CA LEU A 235 4.42 28.74 16.55
C LEU A 235 5.91 28.94 16.21
N LYS A 236 6.82 28.53 17.11
CA LYS A 236 8.27 28.56 16.84
C LYS A 236 8.68 27.69 15.66
N ASN A 237 8.07 26.50 15.52
CA ASN A 237 8.38 25.60 14.41
C ASN A 237 7.83 26.12 13.07
N LEU A 238 6.72 26.88 13.10
CA LEU A 238 6.13 27.53 11.93
C LEU A 238 6.97 28.71 11.41
N GLU A 239 7.89 29.28 12.20
CA GLU A 239 8.86 30.29 11.71
C GLU A 239 9.75 29.74 10.57
N LYS A 240 9.85 28.43 10.41
CA LYS A 240 10.55 27.74 9.32
C LYS A 240 9.60 27.35 8.18
N GLU A 241 8.73 28.27 7.79
CA GLU A 241 7.64 28.03 6.84
C GLU A 241 8.15 27.50 5.48
N ASP A 242 9.23 28.06 4.94
CA ASP A 242 9.77 27.66 3.64
C ASP A 242 10.18 26.18 3.59
N ASP A 243 10.88 25.71 4.63
CA ASP A 243 11.30 24.30 4.72
C ASP A 243 10.09 23.38 4.94
N LEU A 244 9.10 23.82 5.75
CA LEU A 244 7.85 23.08 5.94
C LEU A 244 7.06 22.94 4.63
N ILE A 245 6.91 24.03 3.87
CA ILE A 245 6.22 24.02 2.57
C ILE A 245 6.95 23.10 1.60
N LYS A 246 8.28 23.13 1.58
CA LYS A 246 9.10 22.25 0.73
C LYS A 246 8.91 20.77 1.10
N GLU A 247 8.97 20.44 2.39
CA GLU A 247 8.72 19.08 2.88
C GLU A 247 7.28 18.62 2.59
N ALA A 248 6.28 19.47 2.85
CA ALA A 248 4.88 19.16 2.64
C ALA A 248 4.54 18.96 1.16
N ASN A 249 5.09 19.78 0.26
CA ASN A 249 4.90 19.62 -1.18
C ASN A 249 5.44 18.28 -1.71
N TYR A 250 6.49 17.76 -1.09
CA TYR A 250 7.13 16.53 -1.52
C TYR A 250 6.52 15.28 -0.85
N LEU A 251 6.19 15.36 0.44
CA LEU A 251 5.79 14.20 1.26
C LEU A 251 4.29 14.14 1.60
N ALA A 252 3.62 15.28 1.51
CA ALA A 252 2.24 15.48 1.96
C ALA A 252 1.43 16.28 0.95
N LYS A 253 1.70 16.11 -0.34
CA LYS A 253 1.10 16.91 -1.42
C LYS A 253 -0.44 16.98 -1.36
N PRO A 254 -1.18 15.89 -1.07
CA PRO A 254 -2.63 15.98 -0.90
C PRO A 254 -3.05 16.84 0.31
N PHE A 255 -2.31 16.80 1.41
CA PHE A 255 -2.53 17.61 2.60
C PHE A 255 -2.34 19.10 2.29
N GLU A 256 -1.25 19.47 1.58
CA GLU A 256 -0.99 20.85 1.16
C GLU A 256 -2.15 21.47 0.36
N LYS A 257 -2.77 20.68 -0.52
CA LYS A 257 -3.89 21.15 -1.36
C LYS A 257 -5.17 21.46 -0.61
N ILE A 258 -5.35 20.93 0.60
CA ILE A 258 -6.56 21.15 1.40
C ILE A 258 -6.57 22.55 2.04
N PHE A 259 -5.39 23.12 2.31
CA PHE A 259 -5.25 24.44 2.94
C PHE A 259 -5.04 25.58 1.95
N LYS A 260 -4.86 25.28 0.67
CA LYS A 260 -4.79 26.26 -0.42
C LYS A 260 -6.19 26.44 -1.03
N SER A 261 -7.08 27.10 -0.29
CA SER A 261 -8.38 27.58 -0.78
C SER A 261 -8.31 29.06 -1.15
#